data_AF-A0A1V3I7I6-F1
#
_entry.id   AF-A0A1V3I7I6-F1
#
_cell.length_a   1.000
_cell.length_b   1.000
_cell.length_c   1.000
_cell.angle_alpha   90.00
_cell.angle_beta   90.00
_cell.angle_gamma   90.00
#
_symmetry.space_group_name_H-M   'P 1'
#
loop_
_entity.id
_entity.type
_entity.pdbx_description
1 polymer ?
#
loop_
_entity_poly.entity_id
_entity_poly.type
_entity_poly.pdbx_seq_one_letter_code
_entity_poly.pdbx_strand_id
1 'polypeptide(L)'
;MQTLLKLTQFVSKTFALWAIVFAVLAFLFPAEFKIFAPYIPYLLGLVMFGMGITLTFSDFAEVAKHPKAVFIGVVGQFIIMPMIAFGLAKAFHLPPDLAVGVILVGSCPGGTSSNVMTYLAKGNTALSVACTTISTLLSPLLTPAIFYLLASQWLDINASAMFMSVLKMVLFPIFLGLVVRMLFKNVIVQASQITPLISVVSIVLILAAVVAVSKDRIVESGLFIFSVVVLHNCLGYFIGFLAAKLFKLNTADSKAIAIEVGMQNSGLGAALASAHFNPIAAVPSALFSFWHNVSGPILANIFSNMKNEK
;
A
#
# COMPACT_ATOMS: atom_id res chain seq x y z
N MET A 1 -10.95 -11.41 -25.66
CA MET A 1 -10.03 -10.42 -25.06
C MET A 1 -10.73 -9.11 -24.67
N GLN A 2 -11.44 -8.43 -25.58
CA GLN A 2 -12.07 -7.12 -25.27
C GLN A 2 -13.06 -7.14 -24.09
N THR A 3 -13.91 -8.17 -23.97
CA THR A 3 -14.84 -8.31 -22.83
C THR A 3 -14.11 -8.41 -21.50
N LEU A 4 -13.03 -9.18 -21.44
CA LEU A 4 -12.20 -9.33 -20.25
C LEU A 4 -11.52 -8.01 -19.87
N LEU A 5 -11.04 -7.24 -20.84
CA LEU A 5 -10.46 -5.92 -20.60
C LEU A 5 -11.49 -4.91 -20.09
N LYS A 6 -12.71 -4.92 -20.63
CA LYS A 6 -13.82 -4.09 -20.12
C LYS A 6 -14.15 -4.46 -18.67
N LEU A 7 -14.18 -5.76 -18.35
CA LEU A 7 -14.37 -6.24 -16.99
C LEU A 7 -13.24 -5.77 -16.06
N THR A 8 -11.98 -5.93 -16.46
CA THR A 8 -10.83 -5.44 -15.70
C THR A 8 -10.95 -3.94 -15.41
N GLN A 9 -11.23 -3.13 -16.43
CA GLN A 9 -11.41 -1.69 -16.26
C GLN A 9 -12.56 -1.34 -15.33
N PHE A 10 -13.71 -2.02 -15.46
CA PHE A 10 -14.86 -1.81 -14.58
C PHE A 10 -14.52 -2.14 -13.14
N VAL A 11 -13.98 -3.33 -12.87
CA VAL A 11 -13.63 -3.80 -11.53
C VAL A 11 -12.56 -2.91 -10.89
N SER A 12 -11.54 -2.50 -11.63
CA SER A 12 -10.52 -1.59 -11.12
C SER A 12 -11.08 -0.19 -10.83
N LYS A 13 -11.99 0.34 -11.67
CA LYS A 13 -12.65 1.63 -11.42
C LYS A 13 -13.59 1.60 -10.22
N THR A 14 -14.26 0.47 -9.97
CA THR A 14 -15.18 0.29 -8.85
C THR A 14 -14.55 -0.47 -7.69
N PHE A 15 -13.21 -0.48 -7.56
CA PHE A 15 -12.50 -1.22 -6.52
C PHE A 15 -13.03 -0.93 -5.11
N ALA A 16 -13.24 0.35 -4.78
CA ALA A 16 -13.72 0.74 -3.45
C ALA A 16 -15.09 0.12 -3.13
N LEU A 17 -15.97 0.00 -4.11
CA LEU A 17 -17.27 -0.66 -3.95
C LEU A 17 -17.09 -2.15 -3.63
N TRP A 18 -16.22 -2.85 -4.37
CA TRP A 18 -15.92 -4.26 -4.12
C TRP A 18 -15.30 -4.48 -2.73
N ALA A 19 -14.39 -3.61 -2.30
CA ALA A 19 -13.82 -3.65 -0.97
C ALA A 19 -14.88 -3.51 0.12
N ILE A 20 -15.84 -2.58 -0.02
CA ILE A 20 -16.96 -2.41 0.92
C ILE A 20 -17.83 -3.67 0.94
N VAL A 21 -18.27 -4.14 -0.23
CA VAL A 21 -19.18 -5.29 -0.34
C VAL A 21 -18.57 -6.51 0.34
N PHE A 22 -17.31 -6.83 0.04
CA PHE A 22 -16.64 -7.99 0.61
C PHE A 22 -16.26 -7.81 2.09
N ALA A 23 -15.93 -6.60 2.53
CA ALA A 23 -15.74 -6.33 3.96
C ALA A 23 -17.06 -6.54 4.75
N VAL A 24 -18.18 -6.05 4.22
CA VAL A 24 -19.51 -6.27 4.83
C VAL A 24 -19.87 -7.76 4.83
N LEU A 25 -19.68 -8.46 3.71
CA LEU A 25 -19.93 -9.91 3.63
C LEU A 25 -19.04 -10.69 4.60
N ALA A 26 -17.76 -10.33 4.73
CA ALA A 26 -16.84 -10.93 5.69
C ALA A 26 -17.22 -10.68 7.15
N PHE A 27 -17.76 -9.50 7.44
CA PHE A 27 -18.27 -9.16 8.76
C PHE A 27 -19.54 -9.95 9.11
N LEU A 28 -20.46 -10.09 8.15
CA LEU A 28 -21.71 -10.83 8.33
C LEU A 28 -21.51 -12.34 8.36
N PHE A 29 -20.67 -12.88 7.47
CA PHE A 29 -20.43 -14.32 7.26
C PHE A 29 -18.95 -14.69 7.45
N PRO A 30 -18.36 -14.51 8.65
CA PRO A 30 -16.91 -14.63 8.84
C PRO A 30 -16.36 -16.04 8.56
N ALA A 31 -17.16 -17.10 8.73
CA ALA A 31 -16.73 -18.47 8.47
C ALA A 31 -16.27 -18.66 7.02
N GLU A 32 -16.98 -18.06 6.06
CA GLU A 32 -16.72 -18.19 4.62
C GLU A 32 -15.42 -17.50 4.18
N PHE A 33 -14.96 -16.51 4.94
CA PHE A 33 -13.79 -15.71 4.57
C PHE A 33 -12.55 -16.01 5.41
N LYS A 34 -12.72 -16.57 6.62
CA LYS A 34 -11.59 -17.05 7.45
C LYS A 34 -10.72 -18.08 6.72
N ILE A 35 -11.29 -18.85 5.80
CA ILE A 35 -10.55 -19.82 4.98
C ILE A 35 -9.43 -19.18 4.16
N PHE A 36 -9.53 -17.88 3.85
CA PHE A 36 -8.52 -17.16 3.07
C PHE A 36 -7.35 -16.63 3.91
N ALA A 37 -7.45 -16.62 5.24
CA ALA A 37 -6.42 -16.05 6.11
C ALA A 37 -5.03 -16.73 5.95
N PRO A 38 -4.91 -18.06 5.85
CA PRO A 38 -3.62 -18.71 5.58
C PRO A 38 -3.04 -18.38 4.19
N TYR A 39 -3.89 -17.92 3.27
CA TYR A 39 -3.50 -17.61 1.89
C TYR A 39 -3.05 -16.16 1.69
N ILE A 40 -3.14 -15.29 2.70
CA ILE A 40 -2.77 -13.88 2.61
C ILE A 40 -1.35 -13.67 2.02
N PRO A 41 -0.29 -14.39 2.47
CA PRO A 41 1.04 -14.25 1.88
C PRO A 41 1.10 -14.57 0.39
N TYR A 42 0.34 -15.57 -0.06
CA TYR A 42 0.30 -16.01 -1.46
C TYR A 42 -0.49 -15.04 -2.33
N LEU A 43 -1.62 -14.53 -1.82
CA LEU A 43 -2.41 -13.49 -2.47
C LEU A 43 -1.57 -12.22 -2.66
N LEU A 44 -0.82 -11.80 -1.62
CA LEU A 44 0.11 -10.68 -1.72
C LEU A 44 1.23 -10.98 -2.71
N GLY A 45 1.84 -12.17 -2.64
CA GLY A 45 2.89 -12.56 -3.57
C GLY A 45 2.43 -12.50 -5.03
N LEU A 46 1.18 -12.86 -5.31
CA LEU A 46 0.60 -12.77 -6.64
C LEU A 46 0.40 -11.30 -7.09
N VAL A 47 0.02 -10.38 -6.20
CA VAL A 47 -0.01 -8.93 -6.48
C VAL A 47 1.40 -8.42 -6.81
N MET A 48 2.39 -8.83 -6.01
CA MET A 48 3.79 -8.41 -6.18
C MET A 48 4.43 -9.00 -7.45
N PHE A 49 4.09 -10.23 -7.81
CA PHE A 49 4.43 -10.81 -9.11
C PHE A 49 3.82 -9.99 -10.27
N GLY A 50 2.55 -9.60 -10.13
CA GLY A 50 1.86 -8.70 -11.04
C GLY A 50 2.61 -7.38 -11.25
N MET A 51 3.12 -6.79 -10.16
CA MET A 51 3.99 -5.61 -10.24
C MET A 51 5.27 -5.91 -11.04
N GLY A 52 5.95 -7.02 -10.71
CA GLY A 52 7.18 -7.44 -11.40
C GLY A 52 7.02 -7.59 -12.92
N ILE A 53 5.92 -8.16 -13.40
CA ILE A 53 5.67 -8.28 -14.85
C ILE A 53 5.34 -6.95 -15.53
N THR A 54 4.99 -5.91 -14.76
CA THR A 54 4.70 -4.55 -15.28
C THR A 54 5.88 -3.58 -15.19
N LEU A 55 6.95 -3.91 -14.46
CA LEU A 55 8.15 -3.08 -14.31
C LEU A 55 9.06 -3.07 -15.54
N THR A 56 9.46 -1.88 -15.97
CA THR A 56 10.29 -1.60 -17.15
C THR A 56 11.62 -0.97 -16.77
N PHE A 57 12.63 -1.06 -17.66
CA PHE A 57 13.90 -0.34 -17.48
C PHE A 57 13.73 1.19 -17.47
N SER A 58 12.70 1.71 -18.16
CA SER A 58 12.38 3.15 -18.13
C SER A 58 12.01 3.64 -16.74
N ASP A 59 11.41 2.80 -15.90
CA ASP A 59 11.02 3.17 -14.54
C ASP A 59 12.26 3.45 -13.66
N PHE A 60 13.36 2.72 -13.91
CA PHE A 60 14.65 2.96 -13.24
C PHE A 60 15.40 4.16 -13.81
N ALA A 61 15.28 4.41 -15.12
CA ALA A 61 15.89 5.57 -15.76
C ALA A 61 15.33 6.89 -15.21
N GLU A 62 14.06 6.91 -14.79
CA GLU A 62 13.42 8.08 -14.19
C GLU A 62 14.10 8.54 -12.89
N VAL A 63 14.65 7.58 -12.11
CA VAL A 63 15.42 7.87 -10.89
C VAL A 63 16.64 8.73 -11.19
N ALA A 64 17.33 8.45 -12.30
CA ALA A 64 18.50 9.23 -12.71
C ALA A 64 18.13 10.61 -13.27
N LYS A 65 16.93 10.78 -13.85
CA LYS A 65 16.45 12.06 -14.39
C LYS A 65 15.95 13.00 -13.29
N HIS A 66 15.27 12.47 -12.27
CA HIS A 66 14.67 13.24 -11.19
C HIS A 66 15.13 12.77 -9.79
N PRO A 67 16.45 12.71 -9.51
CA PRO A 67 16.99 12.10 -8.29
C PRO A 67 16.52 12.80 -7.02
N LYS A 68 16.40 14.13 -7.05
CA LYS A 68 15.91 14.92 -5.91
C LYS A 68 14.47 14.55 -5.55
N ALA A 69 13.59 14.45 -6.54
CA ALA A 69 12.17 14.18 -6.30
C ALA A 69 11.98 12.74 -5.81
N VAL A 70 12.68 11.77 -6.40
CA VAL A 70 12.64 10.37 -5.95
C VAL A 70 13.16 10.24 -4.53
N PHE A 71 14.27 10.91 -4.20
CA PHE A 71 14.82 10.90 -2.84
C PHE A 71 13.80 11.46 -1.83
N ILE A 72 13.16 12.59 -2.12
CA ILE A 72 12.12 13.17 -1.25
C ILE A 72 10.95 12.20 -1.07
N GLY A 73 10.52 11.51 -2.13
CA GLY A 73 9.44 10.53 -2.06
C GLY A 73 9.79 9.33 -1.19
N VAL A 74 10.96 8.73 -1.40
CA VAL A 74 11.43 7.57 -0.63
C VAL A 74 11.69 7.93 0.83
N VAL A 75 12.31 9.07 1.10
CA VAL A 75 12.51 9.56 2.47
C VAL A 75 11.16 9.88 3.13
N GLY A 76 10.24 10.51 2.38
CA GLY A 76 8.88 10.74 2.85
C GLY A 76 8.19 9.43 3.26
N GLN A 77 8.29 8.40 2.42
CA GLN A 77 7.72 7.09 2.68
C GLN A 77 8.21 6.48 4.00
N PHE A 78 9.52 6.55 4.25
CA PHE A 78 10.16 5.87 5.37
C PHE A 78 10.42 6.76 6.60
N ILE A 79 10.05 8.04 6.55
CA ILE A 79 10.13 8.96 7.70
C ILE A 79 8.76 9.52 8.05
N ILE A 80 8.05 10.12 7.09
CA ILE A 80 6.78 10.81 7.35
C ILE A 80 5.73 9.81 7.86
N MET A 81 5.48 8.74 7.11
CA MET A 81 4.44 7.77 7.47
C MET A 81 4.69 7.03 8.78
N PRO A 82 5.90 6.51 9.07
CA PRO A 82 6.19 5.87 10.35
C PRO A 82 6.11 6.84 11.53
N MET A 83 6.57 8.09 11.37
CA MET A 83 6.53 9.08 12.44
C MET A 83 5.11 9.54 12.73
N ILE A 84 4.26 9.71 11.71
CA ILE A 84 2.83 9.97 11.91
C ILE A 84 2.20 8.79 12.65
N ALA A 85 2.46 7.55 12.22
CA ALA A 85 1.91 6.35 12.84
C ALA A 85 2.26 6.26 14.33
N PHE A 86 3.53 6.48 14.66
CA PHE A 86 4.03 6.50 16.03
C PHE A 86 3.43 7.65 16.85
N GLY A 87 3.35 8.85 16.28
CA GLY A 87 2.75 10.01 16.91
C GLY A 87 1.28 9.78 17.24
N LEU A 88 0.51 9.22 16.31
CA LEU A 88 -0.89 8.84 16.52
C LEU A 88 -1.01 7.74 17.58
N ALA A 89 -0.15 6.71 17.55
CA ALA A 89 -0.16 5.64 18.54
C ALA A 89 0.03 6.17 19.97
N LYS A 90 0.94 7.14 20.17
CA LYS A 90 1.15 7.80 21.46
C LYS A 90 0.03 8.77 21.82
N ALA A 91 -0.37 9.65 20.90
CA ALA A 91 -1.39 10.67 21.18
C ALA A 91 -2.74 10.07 21.57
N PHE A 92 -3.12 8.97 20.92
CA PHE A 92 -4.38 8.27 21.18
C PHE A 92 -4.26 7.12 22.20
N HIS A 93 -3.09 6.95 22.83
CA HIS A 93 -2.83 5.90 23.82
C HIS A 93 -3.30 4.51 23.36
N LEU A 94 -2.91 4.14 22.13
CA LEU A 94 -3.38 2.90 21.52
C LEU A 94 -2.91 1.67 22.32
N PRO A 95 -3.76 0.65 22.46
CA PRO A 95 -3.35 -0.66 22.97
C PRO A 95 -2.15 -1.20 22.17
N PRO A 96 -1.22 -1.94 22.80
CA PRO A 96 0.03 -2.40 22.17
C PRO A 96 -0.16 -3.05 20.80
N ASP A 97 -1.11 -3.97 20.67
CA ASP A 97 -1.34 -4.68 19.40
C ASP A 97 -1.83 -3.75 18.27
N LEU A 98 -2.62 -2.73 18.61
CA LEU A 98 -3.11 -1.73 17.66
C LEU A 98 -2.05 -0.71 17.30
N ALA A 99 -1.26 -0.27 18.29
CA ALA A 99 -0.10 0.60 18.07
C ALA A 99 0.88 -0.04 17.09
N VAL A 100 1.19 -1.32 17.31
CA VAL A 100 2.02 -2.14 16.40
C VAL A 100 1.41 -2.21 15.01
N GLY A 101 0.11 -2.49 14.88
CA GLY A 101 -0.55 -2.53 13.57
C GLY A 101 -0.50 -1.20 12.81
N VAL A 102 -0.70 -0.08 13.49
CA VAL A 102 -0.64 1.28 12.90
C VAL A 102 0.79 1.65 12.50
N ILE A 103 1.77 1.37 13.34
CA ILE A 103 3.19 1.62 13.02
C ILE A 103 3.64 0.72 11.86
N LEU A 104 3.19 -0.53 11.81
CA LEU A 104 3.55 -1.46 10.74
C LEU A 104 3.04 -0.99 9.37
N VAL A 105 1.79 -0.53 9.26
CA VAL A 105 1.30 0.04 8.00
C VAL A 105 2.05 1.32 7.62
N GLY A 106 2.45 2.14 8.60
CA GLY A 106 3.27 3.32 8.38
C GLY A 106 4.69 3.00 7.87
N SER A 107 5.26 1.88 8.31
CA SER A 107 6.60 1.41 7.93
C SER A 107 6.64 0.67 6.59
N CYS A 108 5.50 0.35 5.99
CA CYS A 108 5.43 -0.29 4.68
C CYS A 108 5.84 0.69 3.56
N PRO A 109 6.32 0.18 2.40
CA PRO A 109 6.60 1.00 1.23
C PRO A 109 5.30 1.52 0.58
N GLY A 110 5.44 2.35 -0.46
CA GLY A 110 4.31 2.87 -1.22
C GLY A 110 3.48 1.77 -1.88
N GLY A 111 2.18 2.00 -2.03
CA GLY A 111 1.24 1.07 -2.66
C GLY A 111 1.10 1.32 -4.16
N THR A 112 1.07 0.27 -4.98
CA THR A 112 1.00 0.38 -6.45
C THR A 112 -0.23 1.11 -6.99
N SER A 113 -1.29 1.23 -6.18
CA SER A 113 -2.47 2.04 -6.52
C SER A 113 -2.17 3.54 -6.59
N SER A 114 -1.09 4.02 -5.94
CA SER A 114 -0.63 5.41 -6.03
C SER A 114 -0.40 5.86 -7.47
N ASN A 115 0.17 4.98 -8.32
CA ASN A 115 0.47 5.28 -9.72
C ASN A 115 -0.77 5.67 -10.52
N VAL A 116 -1.88 4.96 -10.32
CA VAL A 116 -3.16 5.25 -10.98
C VAL A 116 -3.75 6.54 -10.44
N MET A 117 -3.68 6.76 -9.12
CA MET A 117 -4.21 7.99 -8.51
C MET A 117 -3.41 9.22 -8.94
N THR A 118 -2.09 9.11 -9.06
CA THR A 118 -1.22 10.18 -9.56
C THR A 118 -1.54 10.53 -11.01
N TYR A 119 -1.81 9.52 -11.86
CA TYR A 119 -2.27 9.75 -13.23
C TYR A 119 -3.59 10.53 -13.27
N LEU A 120 -4.59 10.10 -12.49
CA LEU A 120 -5.89 10.78 -12.38
C LEU A 120 -5.77 12.20 -11.81
N ALA A 121 -4.83 12.41 -10.89
CA ALA A 121 -4.52 13.71 -10.31
C ALA A 121 -3.81 14.68 -11.26
N LYS A 122 -3.46 14.23 -12.48
CA LYS A 122 -2.60 14.95 -13.44
C LYS A 122 -1.24 15.31 -12.82
N GLY A 123 -0.72 14.41 -11.98
CA GLY A 123 0.62 14.49 -11.39
C GLY A 123 1.67 13.77 -12.23
N ASN A 124 2.93 13.81 -11.77
CA ASN A 124 4.03 13.11 -12.43
C ASN A 124 3.94 11.60 -12.16
N THR A 125 3.37 10.87 -13.11
CA THR A 125 3.17 9.41 -12.98
C THR A 125 4.50 8.65 -13.01
N ALA A 126 5.48 9.11 -13.80
CA ALA A 126 6.79 8.46 -13.89
C ALA A 126 7.52 8.54 -12.54
N LEU A 127 7.45 9.70 -11.88
CA LEU A 127 7.97 9.87 -10.51
C LEU A 127 7.27 8.94 -9.51
N SER A 128 5.94 8.82 -9.57
CA SER A 128 5.18 7.90 -8.70
C SER A 128 5.71 6.47 -8.83
N VAL A 129 5.80 5.97 -10.07
CA VAL A 129 6.26 4.61 -10.35
C VAL A 129 7.69 4.40 -9.86
N ALA A 130 8.57 5.39 -10.06
CA ALA A 130 9.95 5.33 -9.57
C ALA A 130 10.01 5.26 -8.04
N CYS A 131 9.27 6.12 -7.33
CA CYS A 131 9.21 6.12 -5.87
C CYS A 131 8.66 4.80 -5.32
N THR A 132 7.58 4.26 -5.89
CA THR A 132 7.00 2.99 -5.44
C THR A 132 7.99 1.85 -5.68
N THR A 133 8.65 1.84 -6.83
CA THR A 133 9.62 0.80 -7.18
C THR A 133 10.80 0.82 -6.21
N ILE A 134 11.43 1.99 -6.01
CA ILE A 134 12.58 2.11 -5.13
C ILE A 134 12.20 1.84 -3.67
N SER A 135 11.07 2.37 -3.19
CA SER A 135 10.63 2.09 -1.82
C SER A 135 10.33 0.60 -1.62
N THR A 136 9.71 -0.07 -2.59
CA THR A 136 9.45 -1.51 -2.53
C THR A 136 10.74 -2.33 -2.52
N LEU A 137 11.73 -1.97 -3.35
CA LEU A 137 13.02 -2.66 -3.38
C LEU A 137 13.82 -2.47 -2.09
N LEU A 138 13.70 -1.33 -1.43
CA LEU A 138 14.34 -1.04 -0.14
C LEU A 138 13.57 -1.61 1.06
N SER A 139 12.28 -1.95 0.88
CA SER A 139 11.39 -2.39 1.97
C SER A 139 11.89 -3.58 2.80
N PRO A 140 12.59 -4.61 2.27
CA PRO A 140 13.07 -5.71 3.10
C PRO A 140 13.96 -5.25 4.24
N LEU A 141 14.76 -4.20 4.02
CA LEU A 141 15.64 -3.63 5.03
C LEU A 141 14.94 -2.54 5.83
N LEU A 142 14.34 -1.56 5.15
CA LEU A 142 13.82 -0.37 5.80
C LEU A 142 12.55 -0.65 6.62
N THR A 143 11.61 -1.45 6.11
CA THR A 143 10.36 -1.73 6.83
C THR A 143 10.63 -2.41 8.18
N PRO A 144 11.38 -3.53 8.28
CA PRO A 144 11.70 -4.13 9.57
C PRO A 144 12.57 -3.24 10.46
N ALA A 145 13.54 -2.51 9.91
CA ALA A 145 14.43 -1.67 10.72
C ALA A 145 13.68 -0.50 11.38
N ILE A 146 12.87 0.21 10.61
CA ILE A 146 12.07 1.34 11.12
C ILE A 146 10.99 0.83 12.08
N PHE A 147 10.32 -0.26 11.71
CA PHE A 147 9.34 -0.88 12.57
C PHE A 147 9.94 -1.33 13.91
N TYR A 148 11.10 -2.00 13.89
CA TYR A 148 11.85 -2.35 15.10
C TYR A 148 12.17 -1.13 15.95
N LEU A 149 12.71 -0.06 15.34
CA LEU A 149 13.08 1.16 16.06
C LEU A 149 11.88 1.81 16.77
N LEU A 150 10.72 1.83 16.12
CA LEU A 150 9.54 2.54 16.61
C LEU A 150 8.66 1.69 17.52
N ALA A 151 8.49 0.40 17.20
CA ALA A 151 7.49 -0.45 17.84
C ALA A 151 8.03 -1.36 18.96
N SER A 152 9.36 -1.49 19.14
CA SER A 152 9.94 -2.37 20.18
C SER A 152 9.59 -1.97 21.62
N GLN A 153 9.05 -0.78 21.84
CA GLN A 153 8.55 -0.38 23.17
C GLN A 153 7.19 -1.02 23.53
N TRP A 154 6.49 -1.61 22.57
CA TRP A 154 5.18 -2.24 22.78
C TRP A 154 5.24 -3.77 22.74
N LEU A 155 5.99 -4.35 21.81
CA LEU A 155 6.14 -5.81 21.66
C LEU A 155 7.57 -6.16 21.25
N ASP A 156 8.01 -7.38 21.58
CA ASP A 156 9.26 -7.93 21.08
C ASP A 156 9.18 -8.20 19.57
N ILE A 157 10.03 -7.54 18.80
CA ILE A 157 10.00 -7.59 17.34
C ILE A 157 11.16 -8.42 16.81
N ASN A 158 10.83 -9.50 16.09
CA ASN A 158 11.81 -10.28 15.36
C ASN A 158 12.06 -9.68 13.96
N ALA A 159 12.91 -8.66 13.90
CA ALA A 159 13.21 -7.94 12.66
C ALA A 159 13.82 -8.84 11.56
N SER A 160 14.59 -9.87 11.93
CA SER A 160 15.19 -10.80 10.96
C SER A 160 14.15 -11.74 10.35
N ALA A 161 13.17 -12.21 11.13
CA ALA A 161 12.04 -12.98 10.61
C ALA A 161 11.14 -12.14 9.69
N MET A 162 10.93 -10.86 10.03
CA MET A 162 10.22 -9.92 9.17
C MET A 162 10.98 -9.65 7.87
N PHE A 163 12.29 -9.41 7.93
CA PHE A 163 13.16 -9.28 6.74
C PHE A 163 12.98 -10.47 5.79
N MET A 164 13.06 -11.70 6.32
CA MET A 164 12.86 -12.92 5.53
C MET A 164 11.45 -13.02 4.94
N SER A 165 10.44 -12.51 5.64
CA SER A 165 9.05 -12.50 5.16
C SER A 165 8.86 -11.52 4.01
N VAL A 166 9.43 -10.31 4.11
CA VAL A 166 9.38 -9.33 3.01
C VAL A 166 10.14 -9.86 1.80
N LEU A 167 11.31 -10.50 1.98
CA LEU A 167 12.01 -11.15 0.87
C LEU A 167 11.14 -12.17 0.13
N LYS A 168 10.44 -13.05 0.87
CA LYS A 168 9.61 -14.11 0.30
C LYS A 168 8.31 -13.61 -0.31
N MET A 169 7.64 -12.66 0.33
CA MET A 169 6.31 -12.20 -0.09
C MET A 169 6.36 -11.06 -1.10
N VAL A 170 7.48 -10.32 -1.17
CA VAL A 170 7.62 -9.12 -2.03
C VAL A 170 8.73 -9.29 -3.05
N LEU A 171 10.00 -9.37 -2.62
CA LEU A 171 11.11 -9.35 -3.58
C LEU A 171 11.14 -10.58 -4.47
N PHE A 172 10.92 -11.77 -3.92
CA PHE A 172 10.96 -13.01 -4.69
C PHE A 172 9.88 -13.03 -5.80
N PRO A 173 8.60 -12.72 -5.53
CA PRO A 173 7.60 -12.62 -6.58
C PRO A 173 7.87 -11.51 -7.61
N ILE A 174 8.37 -10.34 -7.19
CA ILE A 174 8.75 -9.26 -8.12
C ILE A 174 9.87 -9.74 -9.04
N PHE A 175 10.90 -10.38 -8.49
CA PHE A 175 12.01 -10.93 -9.26
C PHE A 175 11.53 -11.97 -10.27
N LEU A 176 10.66 -12.90 -9.86
CA LEU A 176 10.05 -13.86 -10.78
C LEU A 176 9.25 -13.16 -11.89
N GLY A 177 8.46 -12.14 -11.56
CA GLY A 177 7.70 -11.37 -12.54
C GLY A 177 8.61 -10.69 -13.57
N LEU A 178 9.71 -10.10 -13.11
CA LEU A 178 10.72 -9.50 -13.99
C LEU A 178 11.36 -10.54 -14.92
N VAL A 179 11.76 -11.70 -14.38
CA VAL A 179 12.33 -12.81 -15.18
C VAL A 179 11.33 -13.29 -16.24
N VAL A 180 10.08 -13.52 -15.85
CA VAL A 180 9.03 -13.94 -16.78
C VAL A 180 8.80 -12.89 -17.88
N ARG A 181 8.78 -11.60 -17.53
CA ARG A 181 8.69 -10.52 -18.52
C ARG A 181 9.85 -10.52 -19.50
N MET A 182 11.08 -10.74 -19.02
CA MET A 182 12.27 -10.77 -19.88
C MET A 182 12.24 -11.94 -20.87
N LEU A 183 11.77 -13.11 -20.43
CA LEU A 183 11.69 -14.32 -21.24
C LEU A 183 10.52 -14.31 -22.24
N PHE A 184 9.37 -13.74 -21.87
CA PHE A 184 8.11 -13.84 -22.63
C PHE A 184 7.52 -12.48 -23.03
N LYS A 185 8.37 -11.55 -23.52
CA LYS A 185 8.00 -10.15 -23.80
C LYS A 185 6.65 -9.97 -24.51
N ASN A 186 6.40 -10.67 -25.62
CA ASN A 186 5.18 -10.48 -26.43
C ASN A 186 3.91 -11.01 -25.75
N VAL A 187 4.01 -12.12 -25.00
CA VAL A 187 2.88 -12.73 -24.28
C VAL A 187 2.54 -11.90 -23.04
N ILE A 188 3.56 -11.40 -22.34
CA ILE A 188 3.40 -10.63 -21.10
C ILE A 188 2.80 -9.25 -21.36
N VAL A 189 3.00 -8.65 -22.54
CA VAL A 189 2.30 -7.40 -22.89
C VAL A 189 0.79 -7.57 -22.86
N GLN A 190 0.26 -8.72 -23.30
CA GLN A 190 -1.18 -9.00 -23.22
C GLN A 190 -1.61 -9.41 -21.82
N ALA A 191 -0.83 -10.27 -21.15
CA ALA A 191 -1.14 -10.73 -19.79
C ALA A 191 -1.09 -9.59 -18.75
N SER A 192 -0.22 -8.60 -18.92
CA SER A 192 -0.12 -7.44 -18.02
C SER A 192 -1.40 -6.60 -17.97
N GLN A 193 -2.23 -6.67 -19.02
CA GLN A 193 -3.51 -5.94 -19.07
C GLN A 193 -4.57 -6.51 -18.13
N ILE A 194 -4.44 -7.77 -17.69
CA ILE A 194 -5.36 -8.43 -16.75
C ILE A 194 -4.84 -8.43 -15.31
N THR A 195 -3.56 -8.11 -15.10
CA THR A 195 -2.95 -7.99 -13.77
C THR A 195 -3.74 -7.09 -12.81
N PRO A 196 -4.30 -5.93 -13.22
CA PRO A 196 -5.10 -5.10 -12.32
C PRO A 196 -6.30 -5.85 -11.75
N LEU A 197 -7.00 -6.67 -12.55
CA LEU A 197 -8.14 -7.46 -12.08
C LEU A 197 -7.70 -8.47 -11.03
N ILE A 198 -6.63 -9.20 -11.32
CA ILE A 198 -6.04 -10.18 -10.43
C ILE A 198 -5.66 -9.52 -9.09
N SER A 199 -4.98 -8.37 -9.14
CA SER A 199 -4.58 -7.63 -7.94
C SER A 199 -5.77 -7.16 -7.11
N VAL A 200 -6.83 -6.65 -7.76
CA VAL A 200 -8.07 -6.25 -7.07
C VAL A 200 -8.69 -7.44 -6.34
N VAL A 201 -8.85 -8.58 -7.01
CA VAL A 201 -9.42 -9.79 -6.39
C VAL A 201 -8.58 -10.22 -5.19
N SER A 202 -7.25 -10.28 -5.33
CA SER A 202 -6.36 -10.67 -4.24
C SER A 202 -6.44 -9.72 -3.04
N ILE A 203 -6.42 -8.40 -3.25
CA ILE A 203 -6.52 -7.42 -2.16
C ILE A 203 -7.90 -7.48 -1.48
N VAL A 204 -8.98 -7.64 -2.24
CA VAL A 204 -10.33 -7.77 -1.68
C VAL A 204 -10.45 -9.04 -0.83
N LEU A 205 -9.85 -10.15 -1.24
CA LEU A 205 -9.81 -11.38 -0.45
C LEU A 205 -8.95 -11.24 0.82
N ILE A 206 -7.82 -10.55 0.75
CA ILE A 206 -7.00 -10.24 1.93
C ILE A 206 -7.81 -9.39 2.93
N LEU A 207 -8.47 -8.34 2.44
CA LEU A 207 -9.34 -7.48 3.27
C LEU A 207 -10.45 -8.31 3.94
N ALA A 208 -11.16 -9.12 3.16
CA ALA A 208 -12.23 -9.97 3.65
C ALA A 208 -11.72 -10.97 4.71
N ALA A 209 -10.57 -11.60 4.48
CA ALA A 209 -9.95 -12.52 5.43
C ALA A 209 -9.63 -11.83 6.76
N VAL A 210 -9.02 -10.65 6.73
CA VAL A 210 -8.67 -9.90 7.94
C VAL A 210 -9.92 -9.45 8.69
N VAL A 211 -10.92 -8.90 7.99
CA VAL A 211 -12.19 -8.51 8.62
C VAL A 211 -12.87 -9.69 9.29
N ALA A 212 -12.88 -10.85 8.65
CA ALA A 212 -13.50 -12.07 9.18
C ALA A 212 -12.76 -12.61 10.41
N VAL A 213 -11.43 -12.58 10.42
CA VAL A 213 -10.61 -13.02 11.56
C VAL A 213 -10.73 -12.06 12.74
N SER A 214 -10.88 -10.76 12.47
CA SER A 214 -10.86 -9.72 13.49
C SER A 214 -12.24 -9.14 13.86
N LYS A 215 -13.33 -9.80 13.45
CA LYS A 215 -14.71 -9.33 13.61
C LYS A 215 -15.01 -8.78 15.00
N ASP A 216 -14.77 -9.57 16.05
CA ASP A 216 -15.16 -9.20 17.42
C ASP A 216 -14.44 -7.93 17.88
N ARG A 217 -13.17 -7.76 17.49
CA ARG A 217 -12.37 -6.57 17.77
C ARG A 217 -12.80 -5.35 16.96
N ILE A 218 -13.25 -5.57 15.72
CA ILE A 218 -13.84 -4.51 14.89
C ILE A 218 -15.16 -4.02 15.51
N VAL A 219 -15.96 -4.90 16.11
CA VAL A 219 -17.18 -4.50 16.85
C VAL A 219 -16.83 -3.63 18.05
N GLU A 220 -15.82 -4.03 18.82
CA GLU A 220 -15.42 -3.30 20.04
C GLU A 220 -14.75 -1.95 19.74
N SER A 221 -13.87 -1.87 18.74
CA SER A 221 -12.95 -0.74 18.55
C SER A 221 -12.85 -0.22 17.11
N GLY A 222 -13.65 -0.77 16.18
CA GLY A 222 -13.49 -0.54 14.75
C GLY A 222 -13.61 0.93 14.33
N LEU A 223 -14.56 1.68 14.90
CA LEU A 223 -14.74 3.11 14.55
C LEU A 223 -13.54 3.96 14.99
N PHE A 224 -12.99 3.67 16.16
CA PHE A 224 -11.81 4.36 16.69
C PHE A 224 -10.57 4.05 15.85
N ILE A 225 -10.30 2.76 15.57
CA ILE A 225 -9.19 2.35 14.72
C ILE A 225 -9.32 2.96 13.33
N PHE A 226 -10.52 2.95 12.76
CA PHE A 226 -10.80 3.56 11.47
C PHE A 226 -10.48 5.06 11.47
N SER A 227 -10.85 5.78 12.53
CA SER A 227 -10.54 7.22 12.66
C SER A 227 -9.04 7.48 12.69
N VAL A 228 -8.26 6.65 13.38
CA VAL A 228 -6.78 6.73 13.39
C VAL A 228 -6.20 6.46 12.01
N VAL A 229 -6.71 5.45 11.30
CA VAL A 229 -6.29 5.13 9.92
C VAL A 229 -6.59 6.28 8.96
N VAL A 230 -7.77 6.91 9.09
CA VAL A 230 -8.15 8.08 8.30
C VAL A 230 -7.17 9.22 8.54
N LEU A 231 -6.89 9.54 9.80
CA LEU A 231 -5.94 10.60 10.18
C LEU A 231 -4.54 10.29 9.66
N HIS A 232 -4.06 9.05 9.82
CA HIS A 232 -2.74 8.63 9.36
C HIS A 232 -2.57 8.85 7.86
N ASN A 233 -3.52 8.40 7.06
CA ASN A 233 -3.51 8.56 5.60
C ASN A 233 -3.62 10.03 5.17
N CYS A 234 -4.57 10.78 5.74
CA CYS A 234 -4.78 12.19 5.40
C CYS A 234 -3.58 13.07 5.78
N LEU A 235 -2.96 12.83 6.94
CA LEU A 235 -1.73 13.50 7.36
C LEU A 235 -0.56 13.11 6.45
N GLY A 236 -0.49 11.86 6.00
CA GLY A 236 0.48 11.40 5.00
C GLY A 236 0.39 12.20 3.70
N TYR A 237 -0.82 12.36 3.15
CA TYR A 237 -1.05 13.20 1.97
C TYR A 237 -0.64 14.65 2.20
N PHE A 238 -1.09 15.23 3.31
CA PHE A 238 -0.87 16.64 3.61
C PHE A 238 0.61 16.95 3.83
N ILE A 239 1.27 16.20 4.72
CA ILE A 239 2.68 16.41 5.05
C ILE A 239 3.57 16.03 3.86
N GLY A 240 3.23 14.98 3.09
CA GLY A 240 3.92 14.65 1.84
C GLY A 240 3.87 15.78 0.81
N PHE A 241 2.70 16.40 0.63
CA PHE A 241 2.55 17.57 -0.24
C PHE A 241 3.38 18.76 0.23
N LEU A 242 3.32 19.06 1.54
CA LEU A 242 4.10 20.15 2.15
C LEU A 242 5.60 19.91 2.04
N ALA A 243 6.07 18.67 2.27
CA ALA A 243 7.47 18.32 2.11
C ALA A 243 7.95 18.56 0.67
N ALA A 244 7.18 18.11 -0.33
CA ALA A 244 7.49 18.37 -1.73
C ALA A 244 7.57 19.88 -2.05
N LYS A 245 6.63 20.68 -1.52
CA LYS A 245 6.64 22.14 -1.69
C LYS A 245 7.79 22.83 -0.96
N LEU A 246 8.13 22.39 0.25
CA LEU A 246 9.27 22.90 1.02
C LEU A 246 10.59 22.73 0.25
N PHE A 247 10.75 21.59 -0.41
CA PHE A 247 11.90 21.32 -1.28
C PHE A 247 11.76 21.88 -2.71
N LYS A 248 10.77 22.73 -2.95
CA LYS A 248 10.54 23.46 -4.21
C LYS A 248 10.32 22.55 -5.41
N LEU A 249 9.64 21.42 -5.24
CA LEU A 249 9.17 20.62 -6.36
C LEU A 249 8.00 21.33 -7.06
N ASN A 250 7.88 21.13 -8.38
CA ASN A 250 6.75 21.68 -9.14
C ASN A 250 5.43 21.03 -8.66
N THR A 251 4.31 21.55 -9.14
CA THR A 251 2.98 21.11 -8.67
C THR A 251 2.66 19.67 -9.08
N ALA A 252 3.10 19.21 -10.26
CA ALA A 252 2.85 17.84 -10.71
C ALA A 252 3.62 16.81 -9.87
N ASP A 253 4.88 17.12 -9.53
CA ASP A 253 5.71 16.30 -8.64
C ASP A 253 5.18 16.34 -7.21
N SER A 254 4.74 17.50 -6.72
CA SER A 254 4.17 17.62 -5.37
C SER A 254 2.91 16.77 -5.19
N LYS A 255 2.05 16.69 -6.21
CA LYS A 255 0.87 15.81 -6.23
C LYS A 255 1.29 14.33 -6.19
N ALA A 256 2.30 13.94 -6.96
CA ALA A 256 2.83 12.59 -6.98
C ALA A 256 3.39 12.18 -5.60
N ILE A 257 4.22 13.03 -4.99
CA ILE A 257 4.81 12.77 -3.67
C ILE A 257 3.74 12.69 -2.57
N ALA A 258 2.74 13.57 -2.61
CA ALA A 258 1.63 13.52 -1.65
C ALA A 258 0.92 12.17 -1.70
N ILE A 259 0.49 11.76 -2.89
CA ILE A 259 -0.23 10.49 -3.12
C ILE A 259 0.67 9.31 -2.74
N GLU A 260 1.93 9.33 -3.16
CA GLU A 260 2.89 8.26 -2.86
C GLU A 260 3.09 8.07 -1.36
N VAL A 261 3.33 9.15 -0.62
CA VAL A 261 3.53 9.09 0.84
C VAL A 261 2.26 8.64 1.55
N GLY A 262 1.08 9.13 1.14
CA GLY A 262 -0.15 8.75 1.83
C GLY A 262 -0.66 7.34 1.49
N MET A 263 -0.36 6.80 0.30
CA MET A 263 -0.83 5.49 -0.12
C MET A 263 0.19 4.39 0.18
N GLN A 264 -0.04 3.64 1.25
CA GLN A 264 0.81 2.52 1.68
C GLN A 264 0.52 1.22 0.93
N ASN A 265 1.52 0.33 0.86
CA ASN A 265 1.32 -1.09 0.63
C ASN A 265 0.75 -1.76 1.90
N SER A 266 -0.51 -1.45 2.16
CA SER A 266 -1.27 -1.95 3.31
C SER A 266 -1.50 -3.47 3.24
N GLY A 267 -1.47 -4.07 2.05
CA GLY A 267 -1.46 -5.53 1.88
C GLY A 267 -0.23 -6.20 2.52
N LEU A 268 0.97 -5.60 2.35
CA LEU A 268 2.17 -6.04 3.05
C LEU A 268 2.04 -5.88 4.57
N GLY A 269 1.50 -4.76 5.03
CA GLY A 269 1.25 -4.52 6.45
C GLY A 269 0.37 -5.60 7.07
N ALA A 270 -0.73 -5.96 6.39
CA ALA A 270 -1.65 -7.01 6.84
C ALA A 270 -0.98 -8.40 6.83
N ALA A 271 -0.19 -8.71 5.80
CA ALA A 271 0.52 -9.99 5.70
C ALA A 271 1.59 -10.15 6.79
N LEU A 272 2.39 -9.11 7.04
CA LEU A 272 3.39 -9.11 8.11
C LEU A 272 2.74 -9.17 9.49
N ALA A 273 1.66 -8.41 9.71
CA ALA A 273 0.90 -8.47 10.94
C ALA A 273 0.38 -9.88 11.23
N SER A 274 -0.24 -10.51 10.23
CA SER A 274 -0.82 -11.85 10.36
C SER A 274 0.23 -12.94 10.54
N ALA A 275 1.44 -12.74 10.00
CA ALA A 275 2.51 -13.73 10.08
C ALA A 275 3.34 -13.65 11.37
N HIS A 276 3.47 -12.47 11.99
CA HIS A 276 4.39 -12.23 13.10
C HIS A 276 3.71 -11.80 14.40
N PHE A 277 2.45 -11.36 14.34
CA PHE A 277 1.77 -10.75 15.48
C PHE A 277 0.34 -11.29 15.64
N ASN A 278 -0.34 -10.82 16.68
CA ASN A 278 -1.75 -11.15 16.91
C ASN A 278 -2.60 -10.71 15.70
N PRO A 279 -3.63 -11.48 15.29
CA PRO A 279 -4.51 -11.12 14.19
C PRO A 279 -5.10 -9.69 14.24
N ILE A 280 -5.29 -9.12 15.43
CA ILE A 280 -5.78 -7.75 15.58
C ILE A 280 -4.80 -6.70 15.00
N ALA A 281 -3.49 -6.97 15.01
CA ALA A 281 -2.48 -6.07 14.44
C ALA A 281 -2.63 -5.92 12.90
N ALA A 282 -3.34 -6.83 12.23
CA ALA A 282 -3.63 -6.72 10.80
C ALA A 282 -4.79 -5.77 10.49
N VAL A 283 -5.64 -5.45 11.48
CA VAL A 283 -6.84 -4.62 11.29
C VAL A 283 -6.51 -3.22 10.79
N PRO A 284 -5.54 -2.47 11.37
CA PRO A 284 -5.20 -1.15 10.85
C PRO A 284 -4.79 -1.20 9.37
N SER A 285 -4.01 -2.20 8.98
CA SER A 285 -3.60 -2.40 7.58
C SER A 285 -4.79 -2.70 6.67
N ALA A 286 -5.70 -3.59 7.06
CA ALA A 286 -6.89 -3.90 6.26
C ALA A 286 -7.83 -2.68 6.10
N LEU A 287 -8.09 -1.96 7.19
CA LEU A 287 -8.86 -0.71 7.13
C LEU A 287 -8.16 0.34 6.27
N PHE A 288 -6.82 0.40 6.31
CA PHE A 288 -6.04 1.29 5.45
C PHE A 288 -6.20 0.90 3.98
N SER A 289 -6.15 -0.40 3.64
CA SER A 289 -6.39 -0.90 2.27
C SER A 289 -7.75 -0.47 1.72
N PHE A 290 -8.78 -0.46 2.57
CA PHE A 290 -10.07 0.09 2.19
C PHE A 290 -10.00 1.62 2.03
N TRP A 291 -9.57 2.33 3.08
CA TRP A 291 -9.63 3.79 3.15
C TRP A 291 -8.79 4.49 2.10
N HIS A 292 -7.52 4.10 1.90
CA HIS A 292 -6.65 4.81 0.94
C HIS A 292 -7.12 4.70 -0.51
N ASN A 293 -7.92 3.67 -0.83
CA ASN A 293 -8.55 3.52 -2.15
C ASN A 293 -9.90 4.26 -2.26
N VAL A 294 -10.45 4.76 -1.17
CA VAL A 294 -11.56 5.74 -1.15
C VAL A 294 -10.98 7.16 -1.19
N SER A 295 -10.05 7.46 -0.29
CA SER A 295 -9.43 8.78 -0.16
C SER A 295 -8.54 9.14 -1.35
N GLY A 296 -7.84 8.17 -1.95
CA GLY A 296 -6.97 8.36 -3.11
C GLY A 296 -7.71 8.96 -4.32
N PRO A 297 -8.81 8.35 -4.80
CA PRO A 297 -9.64 8.94 -5.87
C PRO A 297 -10.21 10.31 -5.51
N ILE A 298 -10.64 10.53 -4.26
CA ILE A 298 -11.13 11.83 -3.80
C ILE A 298 -10.03 12.89 -3.92
N LEU A 299 -8.84 12.60 -3.40
CA LEU A 299 -7.68 13.48 -3.48
C LEU A 299 -7.24 13.71 -4.93
N ALA A 300 -7.22 12.66 -5.75
CA ALA A 300 -6.88 12.76 -7.16
C ALA A 300 -7.86 13.69 -7.90
N ASN A 301 -9.17 13.60 -7.61
CA ASN A 301 -10.16 14.51 -8.16
C ASN A 301 -9.91 15.96 -7.73
N ILE A 302 -9.63 16.21 -6.44
CA ILE A 302 -9.27 17.54 -5.91
C ILE A 302 -8.03 18.08 -6.64
N PHE A 303 -6.96 17.29 -6.72
CA PHE A 303 -5.72 17.66 -7.40
C PHE A 303 -5.88 17.86 -8.90
N SER A 304 -6.76 17.12 -9.57
CA SER A 304 -7.00 17.26 -11.02
C SER A 304 -7.55 18.64 -11.41
N ASN A 305 -8.15 19.35 -10.44
CA ASN A 305 -8.68 20.70 -10.56
C ASN A 305 -7.67 21.79 -10.16
N MET A 306 -6.58 21.44 -9.48
CA MET A 306 -5.49 22.37 -9.18
C MET A 306 -4.67 22.61 -10.44
N LYS A 307 -4.50 23.89 -10.84
CA LYS A 307 -3.63 24.27 -11.96
C LYS A 307 -2.19 23.84 -11.67
N ASN A 308 -1.56 23.19 -12.65
CA ASN A 308 -0.15 22.85 -12.58
C ASN A 308 0.67 24.13 -12.87
N GLU A 309 1.00 24.88 -11.82
CA GLU A 309 1.99 25.95 -11.91
C GLU A 309 3.39 25.34 -12.08
N LYS A 310 4.18 25.92 -13.00
CA LYS A 310 5.53 25.49 -13.35
C LYS A 310 6.50 25.73 -12.19
#